data_AF-A0A3R5ZY94-F1
#
_entry.id   AF-A0A3R5ZY94-F1
#
_cell.length_a   1.000
_cell.length_b   1.000
_cell.length_c   1.000
_cell.angle_alpha   90.00
_cell.angle_beta   90.00
_cell.angle_gamma   90.00
#
_symmetry.space_group_name_H-M   'P 1'
#
loop_
_entity.id
_entity.type
_entity.pdbx_description
1 polymer ?
#
loop_
_entity_poly.entity_id
_entity_poly.type
_entity_poly.pdbx_seq_one_letter_code
_entity_poly.pdbx_strand_id
1 'polypeptide(L)'
;MIKLIFQNEIYPYDVYHLTKAFFPGEEIVQEICPEADLLIKAERNGEKLLEIPHASVENIPERKEKKYFVNRFVYETYEKLTGKGLAWGILTGIRPTKIMMGALEEGRKEKEILEEMQTHYLMTEEKARLGLEIAKREKMLLEKLDYENGYSLYVGIPFCPTTCIYCSFTSYPLASWKNYVEEYLTALFKEISAVGLHMQGKKLNTIYIGGGTPTTLSAEQLDRLLSHLEATFSYEFLLEFTVEAGRPDSITREKLEVLRKHRISRISINPQTMQQKTLDLIGRRHTVDDIIQVYQMARELGFDNINMDLIAGLPGETPEDMEDTLKAICRLDPDNLTVHSLAVKRASKLRQMEEFRRTAEEEEKMAKDLSGMIELSYEYAEKMGMTPYYLYRQKNIAGNFENVGYAKVDKAGIYNILIMEEKQTIVACGAGASTKAVWPEASGNGCRIERAENVKDLKEYIARIDEMIDRKGELLWH
;
A
#
# COMPACT_ATOMS: atom_id res chain seq x y z
N MET A 1 1.87 -22.32 -20.85
CA MET A 1 2.71 -21.11 -21.00
C MET A 1 2.07 -20.18 -22.03
N ILE A 2 2.01 -18.89 -21.73
CA ILE A 2 1.55 -17.84 -22.65
C ILE A 2 2.76 -17.00 -23.11
N LYS A 3 2.93 -16.84 -24.41
CA LYS A 3 3.93 -15.97 -25.02
C LYS A 3 3.25 -14.70 -25.52
N LEU A 4 3.74 -13.54 -25.08
CA LEU A 4 3.30 -12.21 -25.50
C LEU A 4 4.42 -11.54 -26.30
N ILE A 5 4.17 -11.23 -27.56
CA ILE A 5 5.12 -10.59 -28.47
C ILE A 5 4.60 -9.18 -28.79
N PHE A 6 5.45 -8.18 -28.61
CA PHE A 6 5.12 -6.77 -28.78
C PHE A 6 6.05 -6.11 -29.80
N GLN A 7 5.50 -5.24 -30.64
CA GLN A 7 6.32 -4.47 -31.57
C GLN A 7 7.07 -3.31 -30.89
N ASN A 8 6.60 -2.82 -29.75
CA ASN A 8 7.22 -1.71 -29.01
C ASN A 8 6.94 -1.77 -27.51
N GLU A 9 7.57 -0.88 -26.75
CA GLU A 9 7.50 -0.86 -25.28
C GLU A 9 6.23 -0.19 -24.70
N ILE A 10 5.27 0.22 -25.53
CA ILE A 10 4.12 1.01 -25.07
C ILE A 10 3.11 0.17 -24.28
N TYR A 11 2.85 -1.05 -24.74
CA TYR A 11 1.78 -1.94 -24.27
C TYR A 11 2.18 -3.09 -23.33
N PRO A 12 3.45 -3.57 -23.26
CA PRO A 12 3.81 -4.77 -22.49
C PRO A 12 3.29 -4.81 -21.06
N TYR A 13 3.32 -3.68 -20.35
CA TYR A 13 2.87 -3.63 -18.95
C TYR A 13 1.38 -3.95 -18.80
N ASP A 14 0.52 -3.24 -19.53
CA ASP A 14 -0.93 -3.37 -19.38
C ASP A 14 -1.41 -4.75 -19.84
N VAL A 15 -0.90 -5.20 -20.99
CA VAL A 15 -1.27 -6.51 -21.56
C VAL A 15 -0.78 -7.64 -20.66
N TYR A 16 0.43 -7.57 -20.10
CA TYR A 16 0.91 -8.56 -19.13
C TYR A 16 -0.05 -8.72 -17.97
N HIS A 17 -0.45 -7.61 -17.35
CA HIS A 17 -1.28 -7.63 -16.16
C HIS A 17 -2.71 -8.07 -16.46
N LEU A 18 -3.27 -7.71 -17.62
CA LEU A 18 -4.55 -8.27 -18.09
C LEU A 18 -4.44 -9.78 -18.33
N THR A 19 -3.45 -10.24 -19.09
CA THR A 19 -3.23 -11.67 -19.34
C THR A 19 -3.07 -12.44 -18.03
N LYS A 20 -2.28 -11.92 -17.07
CA LYS A 20 -2.09 -12.57 -15.77
C LYS A 20 -3.37 -12.60 -14.93
N ALA A 21 -4.24 -11.60 -15.05
CA ALA A 21 -5.53 -11.59 -14.35
C ALA A 21 -6.52 -12.63 -14.90
N PHE A 22 -6.56 -12.81 -16.22
CA PHE A 22 -7.41 -13.83 -16.87
C PHE A 22 -6.83 -15.26 -16.77
N PHE A 23 -5.49 -15.37 -16.72
CA PHE A 23 -4.78 -16.64 -16.68
C PHE A 23 -3.79 -16.69 -15.49
N PRO A 24 -4.28 -16.67 -14.24
CA PRO A 24 -3.43 -16.54 -13.06
C PRO A 24 -2.42 -17.68 -12.93
N GLY A 25 -2.77 -18.92 -13.28
CA GLY A 25 -1.88 -20.08 -13.20
C GLY A 25 -0.87 -20.23 -14.34
N GLU A 26 -0.90 -19.36 -15.35
CA GLU A 26 -0.03 -19.49 -16.52
C GLU A 26 1.31 -18.74 -16.32
N GLU A 27 2.39 -19.39 -16.75
CA GLU A 27 3.67 -18.71 -16.95
C GLU A 27 3.57 -17.81 -18.20
N ILE A 28 3.92 -16.54 -18.03
CA ILE A 28 3.86 -15.53 -19.10
C ILE A 28 5.27 -15.09 -19.45
N VAL A 29 5.63 -15.25 -20.73
CA VAL A 29 6.89 -14.77 -21.31
C VAL A 29 6.58 -13.57 -22.20
N GLN A 30 7.38 -12.51 -22.09
CA GLN A 30 7.25 -11.31 -22.91
C GLN A 30 8.48 -11.12 -23.79
N GLU A 31 8.26 -10.72 -25.04
CA GLU A 31 9.31 -10.43 -26.01
C GLU A 31 8.97 -9.13 -26.76
N ILE A 32 9.95 -8.25 -26.91
CA ILE A 32 9.82 -7.05 -27.75
C ILE A 32 10.55 -7.31 -29.06
N CYS A 33 9.81 -7.34 -30.16
CA CYS A 33 10.31 -7.60 -31.51
C CYS A 33 9.90 -6.42 -32.43
N PRO A 34 10.75 -5.41 -32.62
CA PRO A 34 10.45 -4.24 -33.44
C PRO A 34 10.10 -4.56 -34.90
N GLU A 35 10.57 -5.69 -35.42
CA GLU A 35 10.34 -6.17 -36.79
C GLU A 35 9.06 -7.03 -36.91
N ALA A 36 8.27 -7.19 -35.85
CA ALA A 36 7.05 -7.98 -35.90
C ALA A 36 5.98 -7.34 -36.81
N ASP A 37 5.31 -8.18 -37.62
CA ASP A 37 4.22 -7.76 -38.53
C ASP A 37 2.93 -7.32 -37.79
N LEU A 38 2.83 -7.67 -36.51
CA LEU A 38 1.69 -7.38 -35.65
C LEU A 38 2.13 -6.45 -34.52
N LEU A 39 1.22 -5.57 -34.11
CA LEU A 39 1.42 -4.72 -32.94
C LEU A 39 1.60 -5.58 -31.69
N ILE A 40 0.72 -6.57 -31.51
CA ILE A 40 0.69 -7.51 -30.40
C ILE A 40 0.27 -8.88 -30.92
N LYS A 41 0.97 -9.92 -30.49
CA LYS A 41 0.60 -11.32 -30.69
C LYS A 41 0.65 -12.06 -29.35
N ALA A 42 -0.40 -12.80 -29.02
CA ALA A 42 -0.42 -13.68 -27.86
C ALA A 42 -0.70 -15.13 -28.28
N GLU A 43 0.08 -16.07 -27.76
CA GLU A 43 -0.06 -17.50 -28.02
C GLU A 43 -0.04 -18.27 -26.69
N ARG A 44 -0.85 -19.34 -26.59
CA ARG A 44 -0.83 -20.29 -25.46
C ARG A 44 -0.45 -21.65 -25.98
N ASN A 45 0.69 -22.18 -25.54
CA ASN A 45 1.20 -23.49 -25.98
C ASN A 45 1.26 -23.65 -27.52
N GLY A 46 1.55 -22.57 -28.24
CA GLY A 46 1.61 -22.54 -29.72
C GLY A 46 0.27 -22.25 -30.41
N GLU A 47 -0.84 -22.21 -29.69
CA GLU A 47 -2.15 -21.83 -30.22
C GLU A 47 -2.37 -20.31 -30.10
N LYS A 48 -2.94 -19.69 -31.13
CA LYS A 48 -3.25 -18.26 -31.15
C LYS A 48 -4.32 -17.92 -30.12
N LEU A 49 -4.01 -16.99 -29.20
CA LEU A 49 -4.98 -16.37 -28.31
C LEU A 49 -5.55 -15.07 -28.89
N LEU A 50 -4.68 -14.15 -29.34
CA LEU A 50 -5.08 -12.89 -29.96
C LEU A 50 -3.98 -12.35 -30.87
N GLU A 51 -4.39 -11.54 -31.85
CA GLU A 51 -3.52 -10.78 -32.73
C GLU A 51 -4.11 -9.39 -32.93
N ILE A 52 -3.27 -8.36 -32.80
CA ILE A 52 -3.66 -6.97 -33.03
C ILE A 52 -2.77 -6.43 -34.16
N PRO A 53 -3.33 -6.21 -35.37
CA PRO A 53 -2.61 -5.59 -36.47
C PRO A 53 -2.28 -4.12 -36.22
N HIS A 54 -1.23 -3.60 -36.86
CA HIS A 54 -0.85 -2.17 -36.80
C HIS A 54 -1.99 -1.21 -37.18
N ALA A 55 -2.72 -1.54 -38.24
CA ALA A 55 -3.84 -0.75 -38.74
C ALA A 55 -4.93 -0.49 -37.68
N SER A 56 -5.00 -1.31 -36.63
CA SER A 56 -6.00 -1.17 -35.56
C SER A 56 -5.83 0.10 -34.72
N VAL A 57 -4.61 0.67 -34.67
CA VAL A 57 -4.29 1.86 -33.86
C VAL A 57 -3.71 3.02 -34.68
N GLU A 58 -3.61 2.85 -36.00
CA GLU A 58 -2.95 3.80 -36.90
C GLU A 58 -3.69 5.16 -36.94
N ASN A 59 -5.03 5.12 -36.97
CA ASN A 59 -5.88 6.31 -37.02
C ASN A 59 -6.16 6.97 -35.67
N ILE A 60 -5.61 6.42 -34.57
CA ILE A 60 -5.79 6.98 -33.24
C ILE A 60 -4.63 7.95 -32.99
N PRO A 61 -4.87 9.26 -32.78
CA PRO A 61 -3.78 10.22 -32.65
C PRO A 61 -3.11 10.13 -31.28
N GLU A 62 -3.90 9.99 -30.21
CA GLU A 62 -3.40 10.08 -28.85
C GLU A 62 -2.86 8.75 -28.33
N ARG A 63 -1.67 8.79 -27.71
CA ARG A 63 -1.06 7.61 -27.09
C ARG A 63 -1.95 6.97 -26.02
N LYS A 64 -2.67 7.80 -25.23
CA LYS A 64 -3.58 7.34 -24.18
C LYS A 64 -4.74 6.54 -24.77
N GLU A 65 -5.33 7.03 -25.86
CA GLU A 65 -6.42 6.36 -26.58
C GLU A 65 -5.95 5.06 -27.27
N LYS A 66 -4.72 5.03 -27.81
CA LYS A 66 -4.14 3.78 -28.36
C LYS A 66 -4.05 2.68 -27.31
N LYS A 67 -3.52 3.03 -26.13
CA LYS A 67 -3.44 2.09 -24.99
C LYS A 67 -4.81 1.61 -24.58
N TYR A 68 -5.77 2.54 -24.49
CA TYR A 68 -7.14 2.23 -24.15
C TYR A 68 -7.75 1.19 -25.12
N PHE A 69 -7.66 1.44 -26.43
CA PHE A 69 -8.15 0.53 -27.45
C PHE A 69 -7.56 -0.88 -27.29
N VAL A 70 -6.23 -0.96 -27.14
CA VAL A 70 -5.53 -2.23 -26.96
C VAL A 70 -6.01 -2.96 -25.70
N ASN A 71 -6.07 -2.26 -24.57
CA ASN A 71 -6.47 -2.87 -23.29
C ASN A 71 -7.91 -3.41 -23.36
N ARG A 72 -8.82 -2.66 -23.99
CA ARG A 72 -10.20 -3.08 -24.22
C ARG A 72 -10.29 -4.29 -25.14
N PHE A 73 -9.57 -4.29 -26.26
CA PHE A 73 -9.56 -5.41 -27.19
C PHE A 73 -9.06 -6.70 -26.52
N VAL A 74 -7.97 -6.59 -25.74
CA VAL A 74 -7.41 -7.72 -24.98
C VAL A 74 -8.42 -8.22 -23.95
N TYR A 75 -9.01 -7.33 -23.16
CA TYR A 75 -10.02 -7.68 -22.15
C TYR A 75 -11.21 -8.41 -22.77
N GLU A 76 -11.85 -7.83 -23.79
CA GLU A 76 -13.04 -8.41 -24.42
C GLU A 76 -12.74 -9.75 -25.09
N THR A 77 -11.53 -9.92 -25.63
CA THR A 77 -11.09 -11.21 -26.21
C THR A 77 -10.93 -12.27 -25.12
N TYR A 78 -10.25 -11.95 -24.02
CA TYR A 78 -10.05 -12.90 -22.93
C TYR A 78 -11.34 -13.19 -22.14
N GLU A 79 -12.22 -12.21 -21.96
CA GLU A 79 -13.53 -12.41 -21.36
C GLU A 79 -14.37 -13.40 -22.17
N LYS A 80 -14.38 -13.28 -23.51
CA LYS A 80 -15.07 -14.24 -24.39
C LYS A 80 -14.46 -15.65 -24.32
N LEU A 81 -13.13 -15.74 -24.23
CA LEU A 81 -12.43 -17.03 -24.16
C LEU A 81 -12.61 -17.74 -22.83
N THR A 82 -12.66 -16.99 -21.72
CA THR A 82 -12.71 -17.55 -20.37
C THR A 82 -14.12 -17.61 -19.79
N GLY A 83 -15.06 -16.83 -20.33
CA GLY A 83 -16.41 -16.66 -19.80
C GLY A 83 -16.47 -15.90 -18.47
N LYS A 84 -15.39 -15.23 -18.06
CA LYS A 84 -15.26 -14.52 -16.79
C LYS A 84 -14.86 -13.07 -17.05
N GLY A 85 -15.48 -12.10 -16.36
CA GLY A 85 -15.05 -10.70 -16.37
C GLY A 85 -14.10 -10.36 -15.20
N LEU A 86 -13.47 -9.18 -15.23
CA LEU A 86 -12.68 -8.67 -14.11
C LEU A 86 -13.42 -7.52 -13.42
N ALA A 87 -13.43 -7.50 -12.09
CA ALA A 87 -14.15 -6.49 -11.31
C ALA A 87 -13.72 -5.04 -11.64
N TRP A 88 -12.42 -4.85 -11.90
CA TRP A 88 -11.82 -3.55 -12.27
C TRP A 88 -11.71 -3.33 -13.79
N GLY A 89 -12.30 -4.21 -14.61
CA GLY A 89 -12.26 -4.12 -16.07
C GLY A 89 -10.84 -4.04 -16.62
N ILE A 90 -10.58 -3.02 -17.42
CA ILE A 90 -9.28 -2.80 -18.08
C ILE A 90 -8.24 -2.10 -17.19
N LEU A 91 -8.61 -1.68 -15.98
CA LEU A 91 -7.70 -0.97 -15.10
C LEU A 91 -6.67 -1.95 -14.52
N THR A 92 -5.40 -1.74 -14.85
CA THR A 92 -4.23 -2.50 -14.37
C THR A 92 -3.36 -1.69 -13.39
N GLY A 93 -3.72 -0.42 -13.18
CA GLY A 93 -2.96 0.52 -12.36
C GLY A 93 -3.10 0.31 -10.85
N ILE A 94 -2.14 0.86 -10.10
CA ILE A 94 -2.07 0.79 -8.62
C ILE A 94 -3.23 1.57 -7.98
N ARG A 95 -3.76 2.62 -8.62
CA ARG A 95 -4.72 3.56 -8.02
C ARG A 95 -5.87 3.87 -8.98
N PRO A 96 -6.92 3.03 -8.98
CA PRO A 96 -8.07 3.26 -9.86
C PRO A 96 -8.90 4.49 -9.43
N THR A 97 -8.88 4.87 -8.15
CA THR A 97 -9.64 6.02 -7.60
C THR A 97 -9.21 7.36 -8.17
N LYS A 98 -7.94 7.51 -8.58
CA LYS A 98 -7.39 8.76 -9.13
C LYS A 98 -8.15 9.29 -10.36
N ILE A 99 -8.69 8.40 -11.20
CA ILE A 99 -9.47 8.80 -12.38
C ILE A 99 -10.78 9.45 -11.94
N MET A 100 -11.47 8.83 -10.97
CA MET A 100 -12.72 9.34 -10.41
C MET A 100 -12.49 10.62 -9.60
N MET A 101 -11.38 10.70 -8.85
CA MET A 101 -10.95 11.91 -8.14
C MET A 101 -10.76 13.09 -9.09
N GLY A 102 -10.02 12.91 -10.20
CA GLY A 102 -9.84 13.95 -11.20
C GLY A 102 -11.16 14.42 -11.81
N ALA A 103 -12.06 13.48 -12.15
CA ALA A 103 -13.39 13.83 -12.66
C ALA A 103 -14.25 14.60 -11.64
N LEU A 104 -14.15 14.27 -10.34
CA LEU A 104 -14.81 15.01 -9.27
C LEU A 104 -14.23 16.42 -9.08
N GLU A 105 -12.93 16.61 -9.30
CA GLU A 105 -12.26 17.92 -9.25
C GLU A 105 -12.64 18.80 -10.46
N GLU A 106 -12.85 18.18 -11.63
CA GLU A 106 -13.42 18.83 -12.82
C GLU A 106 -14.91 19.19 -12.68
N GLY A 107 -15.57 18.79 -11.59
CA GLY A 107 -16.97 19.07 -11.32
C GLY A 107 -17.96 18.18 -12.09
N ARG A 108 -17.51 17.04 -12.61
CA ARG A 108 -18.36 16.08 -13.33
C ARG A 108 -19.36 15.42 -12.39
N LYS A 109 -20.54 15.05 -12.91
CA LYS A 109 -21.60 14.44 -12.09
C LYS A 109 -21.28 12.99 -11.78
N GLU A 110 -21.61 12.54 -10.56
CA GLU A 110 -21.42 11.15 -10.11
C GLU A 110 -21.95 10.11 -11.10
N LYS A 111 -23.15 10.34 -11.67
CA LYS A 111 -23.75 9.44 -12.65
C LYS A 111 -22.90 9.29 -13.92
N GLU A 112 -22.36 10.40 -14.43
CA GLU A 112 -21.52 10.41 -15.64
C GLU A 112 -20.19 9.70 -15.38
N ILE A 113 -19.63 9.87 -14.18
CA ILE A 113 -18.41 9.16 -13.77
C ILE A 113 -18.67 7.66 -13.70
N LEU A 114 -19.76 7.22 -13.06
CA LEU A 114 -20.12 5.81 -12.97
C LEU A 114 -20.40 5.18 -14.34
N GLU A 115 -21.08 5.90 -15.23
CA GLU A 115 -21.34 5.47 -16.61
C GLU A 115 -20.03 5.30 -17.38
N GLU A 116 -19.08 6.24 -17.25
CA GLU A 116 -17.75 6.11 -17.87
C GLU A 116 -16.96 4.94 -17.29
N MET A 117 -16.92 4.77 -15.96
CA MET A 117 -16.18 3.65 -15.34
C MET A 117 -16.69 2.28 -15.83
N GLN A 118 -18.00 2.14 -16.03
CA GLN A 118 -18.61 0.90 -16.51
C GLN A 118 -18.46 0.70 -18.01
N THR A 119 -18.67 1.75 -18.82
CA THR A 119 -18.70 1.62 -20.29
C THR A 119 -17.33 1.77 -20.93
N HIS A 120 -16.54 2.73 -20.45
CA HIS A 120 -15.20 3.00 -20.95
C HIS A 120 -14.24 2.02 -20.30
N TYR A 121 -14.19 1.95 -18.97
CA TYR A 121 -13.20 1.12 -18.26
C TYR A 121 -13.63 -0.32 -17.98
N LEU A 122 -14.87 -0.71 -18.35
CA LEU A 122 -15.42 -2.05 -18.20
C LEU A 122 -15.44 -2.54 -16.74
N MET A 123 -15.52 -1.63 -15.77
CA MET A 123 -15.64 -1.97 -14.36
C MET A 123 -17.03 -2.52 -14.05
N THR A 124 -17.12 -3.40 -13.05
CA THR A 124 -18.42 -3.75 -12.49
C THR A 124 -19.04 -2.56 -11.79
N GLU A 125 -20.37 -2.50 -11.76
CA GLU A 125 -21.10 -1.44 -11.07
C GLU A 125 -20.68 -1.31 -9.60
N GLU A 126 -20.50 -2.44 -8.91
CA GLU A 126 -20.05 -2.49 -7.52
C GLU A 126 -18.71 -1.78 -7.32
N LYS A 127 -17.68 -2.12 -8.13
CA LYS A 127 -16.35 -1.50 -7.99
C LYS A 127 -16.35 -0.04 -8.43
N ALA A 128 -17.15 0.33 -9.43
CA ALA A 128 -17.30 1.73 -9.84
C ALA A 128 -17.89 2.58 -8.71
N ARG A 129 -18.95 2.10 -8.05
CA ARG A 129 -19.55 2.76 -6.89
C ARG A 129 -18.58 2.84 -5.71
N LEU A 130 -17.90 1.73 -5.39
CA LEU A 130 -16.88 1.68 -4.33
C LEU A 130 -15.79 2.73 -4.57
N GLY A 131 -15.21 2.74 -5.76
CA GLY A 131 -14.14 3.66 -6.11
C GLY A 131 -14.58 5.14 -6.07
N LEU A 132 -15.81 5.43 -6.49
CA LEU A 132 -16.38 6.78 -6.43
C LEU A 132 -16.60 7.24 -4.99
N GLU A 133 -17.16 6.38 -4.14
CA GLU A 133 -17.38 6.69 -2.72
C GLU A 133 -16.05 6.95 -1.98
N ILE A 134 -15.01 6.16 -2.28
CA ILE A 134 -13.66 6.41 -1.77
C ILE A 134 -13.15 7.77 -2.25
N ALA A 135 -13.20 8.05 -3.56
CA ALA A 135 -12.72 9.31 -4.12
C ALA A 135 -13.44 10.54 -3.52
N LYS A 136 -14.75 10.44 -3.24
CA LYS A 136 -15.52 11.48 -2.55
C LYS A 136 -15.03 11.73 -1.12
N ARG A 137 -14.76 10.66 -0.37
CA ARG A 137 -14.23 10.76 1.00
C ARG A 137 -12.83 11.32 1.02
N GLU A 138 -11.97 10.83 0.13
CA GLU A 138 -10.62 11.35 -0.07
C GLU A 138 -10.72 12.85 -0.33
N LYS A 139 -11.50 13.28 -1.33
CA LYS A 139 -11.72 14.71 -1.64
C LYS A 139 -12.11 15.54 -0.42
N MET A 140 -13.10 15.10 0.35
CA MET A 140 -13.57 15.83 1.54
C MET A 140 -12.49 15.96 2.63
N LEU A 141 -11.68 14.93 2.85
CA LEU A 141 -10.58 14.96 3.81
C LEU A 141 -9.43 15.85 3.31
N LEU A 142 -9.22 15.81 2.00
CA LEU A 142 -8.16 16.47 1.28
C LEU A 142 -8.41 17.98 1.10
N GLU A 143 -9.66 18.44 0.95
CA GLU A 143 -10.02 19.87 0.87
C GLU A 143 -9.55 20.71 2.08
N LYS A 144 -9.26 20.07 3.22
CA LYS A 144 -8.77 20.72 4.43
C LYS A 144 -7.26 20.97 4.43
N LEU A 145 -6.53 20.43 3.46
CA LEU A 145 -5.07 20.44 3.40
C LEU A 145 -4.53 21.52 2.46
N ASP A 146 -3.46 22.17 2.89
CA ASP A 146 -2.65 23.04 2.05
C ASP A 146 -1.63 22.20 1.28
N TYR A 147 -1.92 21.89 0.01
CA TYR A 147 -1.02 21.08 -0.82
C TYR A 147 0.23 21.81 -1.27
N GLU A 148 0.16 23.13 -1.39
CA GLU A 148 1.25 23.93 -1.94
C GLU A 148 2.35 24.15 -0.90
N ASN A 149 1.96 24.37 0.36
CA ASN A 149 2.90 24.68 1.44
C ASN A 149 2.93 23.62 2.55
N GLY A 150 2.06 22.61 2.47
CA GLY A 150 2.05 21.50 3.41
C GLY A 150 2.96 20.36 3.01
N TYR A 151 3.40 19.60 4.01
CA TYR A 151 4.13 18.35 3.80
C TYR A 151 3.79 17.34 4.89
N SER A 152 4.13 16.08 4.62
CA SER A 152 4.04 14.99 5.58
C SER A 152 5.42 14.42 5.88
N LEU A 153 5.62 13.95 7.11
CA LEU A 153 6.87 13.36 7.58
C LEU A 153 6.71 11.86 7.80
N TYR A 154 7.59 11.06 7.20
CA TYR A 154 7.73 9.65 7.50
C TYR A 154 9.03 9.40 8.27
N VAL A 155 8.97 8.61 9.33
CA VAL A 155 10.15 8.18 10.09
C VAL A 155 10.19 6.65 10.12
N GLY A 156 11.17 6.06 9.46
CA GLY A 156 11.36 4.62 9.44
C GLY A 156 12.15 4.14 10.65
N ILE A 157 11.68 3.11 11.36
CA ILE A 157 12.44 2.36 12.36
C ILE A 157 12.64 0.93 11.84
N PRO A 158 13.83 0.56 11.36
CA PRO A 158 14.04 -0.64 10.55
C PRO A 158 14.25 -1.91 11.40
N PHE A 159 13.84 -1.92 12.66
CA PHE A 159 14.03 -3.04 13.58
C PHE A 159 12.72 -3.79 13.81
N CYS A 160 12.79 -5.13 13.89
CA CYS A 160 11.66 -6.00 14.23
C CYS A 160 12.07 -7.01 15.31
N PRO A 161 11.13 -7.55 16.11
CA PRO A 161 11.44 -8.70 16.98
C PRO A 161 11.93 -9.90 16.15
N THR A 162 11.21 -10.20 15.07
CA THR A 162 11.54 -11.21 14.06
C THR A 162 11.09 -10.76 12.66
N THR A 163 11.71 -11.29 11.61
CA THR A 163 11.26 -11.07 10.23
C THR A 163 10.20 -12.11 9.85
N CYS A 164 8.96 -11.67 9.60
CA CYS A 164 7.88 -12.53 9.09
C CYS A 164 8.20 -13.04 7.69
N ILE A 165 7.73 -14.24 7.32
CA ILE A 165 8.08 -14.85 6.04
C ILE A 165 7.54 -14.10 4.81
N TYR A 166 6.37 -13.45 4.94
CA TYR A 166 5.75 -12.64 3.89
C TYR A 166 6.32 -11.22 3.79
N CYS A 167 7.05 -10.76 4.83
CA CYS A 167 7.49 -9.38 4.90
C CYS A 167 8.51 -9.07 3.80
N SER A 168 8.33 -7.93 3.15
CA SER A 168 9.21 -7.43 2.09
C SER A 168 9.86 -6.09 2.43
N PHE A 169 9.59 -5.58 3.63
CA PHE A 169 10.19 -4.36 4.14
C PHE A 169 11.60 -4.63 4.68
N THR A 170 12.46 -3.62 4.57
CA THR A 170 13.76 -3.62 5.23
C THR A 170 13.53 -3.74 6.73
N SER A 171 13.87 -4.90 7.29
CA SER A 171 13.71 -5.19 8.71
C SER A 171 14.89 -5.99 9.25
N TYR A 172 15.45 -5.52 10.35
CA TYR A 172 16.59 -6.09 11.03
C TYR A 172 16.12 -6.72 12.35
N PRO A 173 16.28 -8.04 12.55
CA PRO A 173 15.94 -8.69 13.81
C PRO A 173 16.72 -8.08 14.98
N LEU A 174 16.02 -7.56 15.98
CA LEU A 174 16.60 -6.78 17.08
C LEU A 174 17.66 -7.59 17.84
N ALA A 175 17.45 -8.89 18.02
CA ALA A 175 18.42 -9.77 18.70
C ALA A 175 19.81 -9.77 18.05
N SER A 176 19.89 -9.60 16.73
CA SER A 176 21.16 -9.58 15.98
C SER A 176 21.73 -8.17 15.78
N TRP A 177 20.90 -7.14 15.94
CA TRP A 177 21.24 -5.76 15.59
C TRP A 177 21.15 -4.77 16.75
N LYS A 178 20.93 -5.24 17.98
CA LYS A 178 20.78 -4.43 19.20
C LYS A 178 21.89 -3.39 19.37
N ASN A 179 23.14 -3.75 19.06
CA ASN A 179 24.30 -2.87 19.23
C ASN A 179 24.30 -1.68 18.27
N TYR A 180 23.53 -1.73 17.17
CA TYR A 180 23.44 -0.65 16.19
C TYR A 180 22.27 0.32 16.46
N VAL A 181 21.42 0.05 17.46
CA VAL A 181 20.21 0.86 17.70
C VAL A 181 20.57 2.30 18.07
N GLU A 182 21.52 2.51 18.98
CA GLU A 182 21.92 3.88 19.39
C GLU A 182 22.67 4.64 18.28
N GLU A 183 23.55 3.96 17.53
CA GLU A 183 24.23 4.55 16.38
C GLU A 183 23.22 4.97 15.30
N TYR A 184 22.22 4.11 15.06
CA TYR A 184 21.12 4.40 14.15
C TYR A 184 20.28 5.60 14.61
N LEU A 185 19.89 5.65 15.89
CA LEU A 185 19.11 6.77 16.43
C LEU A 185 19.91 8.08 16.35
N THR A 186 21.22 8.03 16.58
CA THR A 186 22.10 9.21 16.43
C THR A 186 22.10 9.73 15.00
N ALA A 187 22.27 8.84 14.01
CA ALA A 187 22.19 9.21 12.59
C ALA A 187 20.78 9.72 12.22
N LEU A 188 19.72 9.07 12.70
CA LEU A 188 18.34 9.47 12.47
C LEU A 188 18.04 10.86 13.04
N PHE A 189 18.50 11.17 14.26
CA PHE A 189 18.29 12.49 14.86
C PHE A 189 19.02 13.58 14.07
N LYS A 190 20.22 13.29 13.55
CA LYS A 190 20.95 14.22 12.68
C LYS A 190 20.14 14.54 11.41
N GLU A 191 19.60 13.53 10.76
CA GLU A 191 18.76 13.71 9.57
C GLU A 191 17.44 14.44 9.88
N ILE A 192 16.74 14.08 10.96
CA ILE A 192 15.52 14.76 11.41
C ILE A 192 15.79 16.24 11.66
N SER A 193 16.90 16.57 12.32
CA SER A 193 17.29 17.95 12.62
C SER A 193 17.54 18.75 11.35
N ALA A 194 18.24 18.16 10.37
CA ALA A 194 18.47 18.80 9.07
C ALA A 194 17.15 19.03 8.31
N VAL A 195 16.26 18.03 8.30
CA VAL A 195 14.92 18.17 7.70
C VAL A 195 14.12 19.29 8.39
N GLY A 196 14.13 19.35 9.72
CA GLY A 196 13.47 20.41 10.49
C GLY A 196 13.95 21.80 10.13
N LEU A 197 15.27 21.98 10.03
CA LEU A 197 15.88 23.26 9.64
C LEU A 197 15.41 23.71 8.26
N HIS A 198 15.43 22.82 7.26
CA HIS A 198 15.11 23.18 5.88
C HIS A 198 13.62 23.25 5.58
N MET A 199 12.78 22.54 6.35
CA MET A 199 11.32 22.60 6.23
C MET A 199 10.69 23.69 7.11
N GLN A 200 11.50 24.55 7.74
CA GLN A 200 11.01 25.63 8.58
C GLN A 200 10.08 26.57 7.79
N GLY A 201 8.91 26.86 8.35
CA GLY A 201 7.88 27.69 7.72
C GLY A 201 6.93 26.94 6.79
N LYS A 202 7.19 25.66 6.48
CA LYS A 202 6.21 24.77 5.83
C LYS A 202 5.23 24.17 6.85
N LYS A 203 4.05 23.76 6.40
CA LYS A 203 2.99 23.23 7.27
C LYS A 203 3.09 21.71 7.39
N LEU A 204 3.58 21.21 8.52
CA LEU A 204 3.61 19.78 8.78
C LEU A 204 2.18 19.28 9.06
N ASN A 205 1.63 18.44 8.17
CA ASN A 205 0.25 17.98 8.28
C ASN A 205 0.11 16.58 8.87
N THR A 206 1.05 15.68 8.59
CA THR A 206 1.03 14.35 9.21
C THR A 206 2.43 13.88 9.55
N ILE A 207 2.54 13.09 10.63
CA ILE A 207 3.74 12.33 10.97
C ILE A 207 3.37 10.86 11.01
N TYR A 208 4.16 10.01 10.36
CA TYR A 208 3.99 8.57 10.36
C TYR A 208 5.28 7.87 10.74
N ILE A 209 5.30 7.18 11.88
CA ILE A 209 6.43 6.37 12.31
C ILE A 209 6.13 4.89 12.01
N GLY A 210 6.91 4.29 11.11
CA GLY A 210 6.67 2.93 10.61
C GLY A 210 7.96 2.19 10.25
N GLY A 211 7.88 1.25 9.31
CA GLY A 211 9.05 0.55 8.74
C GLY A 211 9.12 -0.90 9.18
N GLY A 212 9.98 -1.21 10.14
CA GLY A 212 9.99 -2.50 10.81
C GLY A 212 8.90 -2.55 11.87
N THR A 213 9.25 -2.14 13.08
CA THR A 213 8.34 -2.08 14.22
C THR A 213 8.85 -1.01 15.18
N PRO A 214 8.33 0.23 15.12
CA PRO A 214 8.75 1.33 15.99
C PRO A 214 8.77 0.98 17.47
N THR A 215 7.80 0.21 17.96
CA THR A 215 7.73 -0.22 19.36
C THR A 215 8.78 -1.25 19.76
N THR A 216 9.71 -1.65 18.88
CA THR A 216 10.90 -2.41 19.28
C THR A 216 11.92 -1.57 20.05
N LEU A 217 11.91 -0.26 19.88
CA LEU A 217 12.65 0.67 20.73
C LEU A 217 12.23 0.49 22.19
N SER A 218 13.15 0.73 23.12
CA SER A 218 12.80 0.84 24.54
C SER A 218 11.89 2.05 24.76
N ALA A 219 11.15 2.08 25.88
CA ALA A 219 10.31 3.24 26.22
C ALA A 219 11.13 4.54 26.25
N GLU A 220 12.35 4.50 26.79
CA GLU A 220 13.27 5.64 26.83
C GLU A 220 13.74 6.08 25.42
N GLN A 221 14.09 5.14 24.54
CA GLN A 221 14.48 5.44 23.16
C GLN A 221 13.33 6.05 22.36
N LEU A 222 12.12 5.54 22.58
CA LEU A 222 10.90 6.05 21.96
C LEU A 222 10.57 7.46 22.47
N ASP A 223 10.68 7.71 23.78
CA ASP A 223 10.49 9.03 24.39
C ASP A 223 11.50 10.05 23.85
N ARG A 224 12.78 9.65 23.70
CA ARG A 224 13.83 10.48 23.08
C ARG A 224 13.51 10.84 21.64
N LEU A 225 13.07 9.87 20.82
CA LEU A 225 12.71 10.13 19.42
C LEU A 225 11.53 11.10 19.31
N LEU A 226 10.47 10.87 20.08
CA LEU A 226 9.26 11.70 20.04
C LEU A 226 9.53 13.11 20.59
N SER A 227 10.29 13.22 21.69
CA SER A 227 10.75 14.51 22.21
C SER A 227 11.60 15.27 21.19
N HIS A 228 12.47 14.57 20.45
CA HIS A 228 13.27 15.19 19.39
C HIS A 228 12.41 15.70 18.24
N LEU A 229 11.38 14.96 17.82
CA LEU A 229 10.42 15.41 16.81
C LEU A 229 9.63 16.64 17.26
N GLU A 230 9.12 16.64 18.50
CA GLU A 230 8.41 17.79 19.10
C GLU A 230 9.29 19.03 19.19
N ALA A 231 10.58 18.87 19.51
CA ALA A 231 11.52 19.99 19.57
C ALA A 231 11.92 20.51 18.18
N THR A 232 11.81 19.67 17.14
CA THR A 232 12.28 19.99 15.78
C THR A 232 11.20 20.64 14.90
N PHE A 233 9.93 20.24 15.06
CA PHE A 233 8.84 20.65 14.17
C PHE A 233 7.71 21.36 14.91
N SER A 234 7.08 22.33 14.24
CA SER A 234 5.81 22.92 14.72
C SER A 234 4.65 21.98 14.43
N TYR A 235 3.84 21.70 15.45
CA TYR A 235 2.62 20.88 15.33
C TYR A 235 1.34 21.71 15.15
N GLU A 236 1.45 23.01 14.88
CA GLU A 236 0.31 23.91 14.70
C GLU A 236 -0.69 23.42 13.64
N PHE A 237 -0.20 22.81 12.56
CA PHE A 237 -1.00 22.30 11.45
C PHE A 237 -1.09 20.77 11.38
N LEU A 238 -0.65 20.08 12.45
CA LEU A 238 -0.59 18.62 12.49
C LEU A 238 -2.01 18.06 12.67
N LEU A 239 -2.46 17.30 11.67
CA LEU A 239 -3.77 16.65 11.67
C LEU A 239 -3.71 15.21 12.17
N GLU A 240 -2.58 14.53 11.94
CA GLU A 240 -2.39 13.13 12.33
C GLU A 240 -0.95 12.86 12.76
N PHE A 241 -0.79 12.19 13.90
CA PHE A 241 0.45 11.58 14.33
C PHE A 241 0.23 10.08 14.55
N THR A 242 0.73 9.28 13.61
CA THR A 242 0.60 7.82 13.63
C THR A 242 1.91 7.15 14.08
N VAL A 243 1.80 6.17 14.98
CA VAL A 243 2.89 5.22 15.27
C VAL A 243 2.43 3.80 15.00
N GLU A 244 3.11 3.09 14.11
CA GLU A 244 2.91 1.67 13.94
C GLU A 244 3.40 0.90 15.18
N ALA A 245 2.50 0.15 15.79
CA ALA A 245 2.79 -0.83 16.83
C ALA A 245 2.44 -2.24 16.31
N GLY A 246 2.82 -2.53 15.06
CA GLY A 246 2.34 -3.68 14.29
C GLY A 246 2.75 -5.07 14.80
N ARG A 247 3.47 -5.14 15.93
CA ARG A 247 3.88 -6.36 16.61
C ARG A 247 3.41 -6.32 18.07
N PRO A 248 2.37 -7.10 18.43
CA PRO A 248 1.93 -7.24 19.82
C PRO A 248 3.07 -7.60 20.77
N ASP A 249 4.00 -8.45 20.32
CA ASP A 249 5.18 -8.90 21.06
C ASP A 249 6.23 -7.80 21.37
N SER A 250 6.06 -6.58 20.86
CA SER A 250 6.90 -5.44 21.23
C SER A 250 6.19 -4.34 22.02
N ILE A 251 4.88 -4.46 22.24
CA ILE A 251 4.10 -3.45 22.96
C ILE A 251 4.11 -3.73 24.46
N THR A 252 4.39 -2.70 25.25
CA THR A 252 4.29 -2.74 26.72
C THR A 252 3.52 -1.52 27.21
N ARG A 253 2.98 -1.58 28.44
CA ARG A 253 2.27 -0.46 29.07
C ARG A 253 3.11 0.82 29.08
N GLU A 254 4.37 0.72 29.49
CA GLU A 254 5.32 1.85 29.52
C GLU A 254 5.48 2.53 28.15
N LYS A 255 5.55 1.75 27.06
CA LYS A 255 5.64 2.31 25.70
C LYS A 255 4.35 3.00 25.29
N LEU A 256 3.19 2.41 25.61
CA LEU A 256 1.90 3.04 25.34
C LEU A 256 1.73 4.34 26.13
N GLU A 257 2.20 4.39 27.38
CA GLU A 257 2.21 5.61 28.20
C GLU A 257 3.10 6.71 27.58
N VAL A 258 4.27 6.36 27.05
CA VAL A 258 5.12 7.27 26.27
C VAL A 258 4.38 7.80 25.03
N LEU A 259 3.73 6.93 24.25
CA LEU A 259 2.94 7.36 23.10
C LEU A 259 1.79 8.31 23.51
N ARG A 260 1.13 8.07 24.66
CA ARG A 260 0.09 8.97 25.19
C ARG A 260 0.66 10.31 25.63
N LYS A 261 1.82 10.31 26.31
CA LYS A 261 2.53 11.53 26.74
C LYS A 261 2.79 12.47 25.54
N HIS A 262 3.18 11.91 24.41
CA HIS A 262 3.45 12.63 23.15
C HIS A 262 2.23 12.81 22.23
N ARG A 263 1.01 12.60 22.77
CA ARG A 263 -0.27 12.87 22.07
C ARG A 263 -0.40 12.18 20.71
N ILE A 264 0.14 10.97 20.58
CA ILE A 264 -0.03 10.16 19.38
C ILE A 264 -1.53 9.94 19.13
N SER A 265 -1.99 10.40 17.97
CA SER A 265 -3.41 10.44 17.63
C SER A 265 -3.91 9.12 17.04
N ARG A 266 -3.01 8.29 16.49
CA ARG A 266 -3.35 7.00 15.88
C ARG A 266 -2.26 5.97 16.11
N ILE A 267 -2.64 4.74 16.42
CA ILE A 267 -1.72 3.61 16.50
C ILE A 267 -2.21 2.44 15.65
N SER A 268 -1.30 1.53 15.31
CA SER A 268 -1.64 0.29 14.63
C SER A 268 -1.30 -0.91 15.50
N ILE A 269 -2.26 -1.79 15.78
CA ILE A 269 -2.05 -3.07 16.49
C ILE A 269 -2.47 -4.18 15.53
N ASN A 270 -1.49 -4.81 14.89
CA ASN A 270 -1.76 -5.57 13.69
C ASN A 270 -1.64 -7.08 13.94
N PRO A 271 -2.75 -7.81 14.04
CA PRO A 271 -2.71 -9.27 14.21
C PRO A 271 -2.26 -9.97 12.93
N GLN A 272 -2.60 -9.40 11.76
CA GLN A 272 -2.50 -10.02 10.43
C GLN A 272 -3.49 -11.17 10.23
N THR A 273 -3.66 -12.00 11.26
CA THR A 273 -4.64 -13.08 11.38
C THR A 273 -4.88 -13.36 12.87
N MET A 274 -6.06 -13.87 13.23
CA MET A 274 -6.36 -14.35 14.58
C MET A 274 -6.29 -15.89 14.66
N GLN A 275 -5.61 -16.52 13.71
CA GLN A 275 -5.37 -17.97 13.68
C GLN A 275 -3.99 -18.31 14.22
N GLN A 276 -3.91 -18.95 15.40
CA GLN A 276 -2.62 -19.29 16.02
C GLN A 276 -1.74 -20.15 15.12
N LYS A 277 -2.32 -21.16 14.46
CA LYS A 277 -1.62 -22.03 13.49
C LYS A 277 -0.91 -21.22 12.41
N THR A 278 -1.54 -20.14 11.94
CA THR A 278 -0.99 -19.28 10.88
C THR A 278 0.07 -18.33 11.43
N LEU A 279 -0.14 -17.76 12.62
CA LEU A 279 0.84 -16.90 13.30
C LEU A 279 2.19 -17.64 13.46
N ASP A 280 2.13 -18.88 13.95
CA ASP A 280 3.31 -19.74 14.14
C ASP A 280 4.02 -19.99 12.80
N LEU A 281 3.25 -20.34 11.76
CA LEU A 281 3.77 -20.62 10.41
C LEU A 281 4.47 -19.40 9.79
N ILE A 282 3.88 -18.21 9.94
CA ILE A 282 4.41 -16.99 9.30
C ILE A 282 5.53 -16.32 10.09
N GLY A 283 5.94 -16.91 11.22
CA GLY A 283 7.07 -16.47 12.04
C GLY A 283 6.73 -15.34 13.03
N ARG A 284 5.45 -15.20 13.40
CA ARG A 284 4.97 -14.29 14.45
C ARG A 284 4.84 -15.09 15.75
N ARG A 285 5.58 -14.69 16.79
CA ARG A 285 5.75 -15.48 18.03
C ARG A 285 4.82 -15.07 19.18
N HIS A 286 3.92 -14.11 18.96
CA HIS A 286 2.86 -13.81 19.91
C HIS A 286 1.69 -14.75 19.73
N THR A 287 0.84 -14.80 20.74
CA THR A 287 -0.42 -15.50 20.72
C THR A 287 -1.58 -14.59 20.30
N VAL A 288 -2.71 -15.20 19.96
CA VAL A 288 -3.98 -14.49 19.79
C VAL A 288 -4.39 -13.75 21.06
N ASP A 289 -4.15 -14.33 22.24
CA ASP A 289 -4.46 -13.70 23.52
C ASP A 289 -3.60 -12.47 23.79
N ASP A 290 -2.32 -12.47 23.38
CA ASP A 290 -1.44 -11.30 23.50
C ASP A 290 -2.00 -10.11 22.70
N ILE A 291 -2.54 -10.36 21.50
CA ILE A 291 -3.20 -9.31 20.69
C ILE A 291 -4.37 -8.70 21.45
N ILE A 292 -5.23 -9.54 22.03
CA ILE A 292 -6.42 -9.10 22.78
C ILE A 292 -6.00 -8.26 23.99
N GLN A 293 -5.03 -8.75 24.77
CA GLN A 293 -4.53 -8.05 25.97
C GLN A 293 -3.92 -6.69 25.62
N VAL A 294 -3.07 -6.64 24.60
CA VAL A 294 -2.42 -5.40 24.16
C VAL A 294 -3.44 -4.40 23.61
N TYR A 295 -4.43 -4.86 22.85
CA TYR A 295 -5.51 -4.02 22.36
C TYR A 295 -6.33 -3.42 23.51
N GLN A 296 -6.73 -4.24 24.48
CA GLN A 296 -7.46 -3.78 25.67
C GLN A 296 -6.63 -2.78 26.48
N MET A 297 -5.34 -3.04 26.67
CA MET A 297 -4.41 -2.13 27.34
C MET A 297 -4.33 -0.76 26.63
N ALA A 298 -4.30 -0.75 25.30
CA ALA A 298 -4.32 0.50 24.54
C ALA A 298 -5.66 1.26 24.73
N ARG A 299 -6.79 0.55 24.71
CA ARG A 299 -8.10 1.16 24.99
C ARG A 299 -8.17 1.74 26.41
N GLU A 300 -7.68 1.02 27.42
CA GLU A 300 -7.61 1.49 28.82
C GLU A 300 -6.79 2.77 28.97
N LEU A 301 -5.70 2.92 28.20
CA LEU A 301 -4.85 4.11 28.19
C LEU A 301 -5.41 5.26 27.33
N GLY A 302 -6.62 5.10 26.78
CA GLY A 302 -7.36 6.14 26.09
C GLY A 302 -7.01 6.30 24.60
N PHE A 303 -6.47 5.27 23.95
CA PHE A 303 -6.36 5.26 22.49
C PHE A 303 -7.74 5.03 21.86
N ASP A 304 -8.19 6.01 21.07
CA ASP A 304 -9.50 6.04 20.43
C ASP A 304 -9.41 6.01 18.89
N ASN A 305 -8.22 5.80 18.34
CA ASN A 305 -7.99 5.52 16.93
C ASN A 305 -6.93 4.41 16.77
N ILE A 306 -7.41 3.17 16.78
CA ILE A 306 -6.60 1.96 16.62
C ILE A 306 -6.92 1.32 15.29
N ASN A 307 -5.89 1.18 14.45
CA ASN A 307 -5.93 0.40 13.22
C ASN A 307 -5.49 -1.05 13.46
N MET A 308 -6.15 -1.98 12.77
CA MET A 308 -5.75 -3.38 12.73
C MET A 308 -5.56 -3.83 11.28
N ASP A 309 -4.35 -4.26 10.94
CA ASP A 309 -4.07 -4.82 9.62
C ASP A 309 -4.31 -6.34 9.61
N LEU A 310 -5.03 -6.80 8.58
CA LEU A 310 -5.21 -8.21 8.22
C LEU A 310 -4.55 -8.51 6.87
N ILE A 311 -4.14 -9.76 6.67
CA ILE A 311 -3.64 -10.25 5.39
C ILE A 311 -4.52 -11.41 4.93
N ALA A 312 -5.27 -11.20 3.87
CA ALA A 312 -6.03 -12.25 3.20
C ALA A 312 -5.11 -13.08 2.29
N GLY A 313 -5.32 -14.41 2.29
CA GLY A 313 -4.57 -15.36 1.48
C GLY A 313 -3.24 -15.82 2.09
N LEU A 314 -3.07 -15.70 3.41
CA LEU A 314 -1.91 -16.25 4.11
C LEU A 314 -1.79 -17.78 3.90
N PRO A 315 -0.57 -18.35 3.95
CA PRO A 315 -0.38 -19.77 3.74
C PRO A 315 -1.19 -20.62 4.73
N GLY A 316 -1.97 -21.56 4.20
CA GLY A 316 -2.77 -22.49 4.99
C GLY A 316 -4.12 -21.97 5.48
N GLU A 317 -4.49 -20.72 5.15
CA GLU A 317 -5.80 -20.16 5.53
C GLU A 317 -6.88 -20.39 4.46
N THR A 318 -8.10 -20.59 4.93
CA THR A 318 -9.32 -20.69 4.12
C THR A 318 -10.26 -19.50 4.37
N PRO A 319 -11.30 -19.29 3.56
CA PRO A 319 -12.31 -18.26 3.84
C PRO A 319 -12.94 -18.36 5.23
N GLU A 320 -13.11 -19.58 5.75
CA GLU A 320 -13.60 -19.82 7.12
C GLU A 320 -12.62 -19.30 8.19
N ASP A 321 -11.31 -19.51 8.00
CA ASP A 321 -10.28 -18.99 8.90
C ASP A 321 -10.28 -17.45 8.93
N MET A 322 -10.52 -16.81 7.78
CA MET A 322 -10.68 -15.36 7.67
C MET A 322 -11.96 -14.89 8.35
N GLU A 323 -13.08 -15.60 8.19
CA GLU A 323 -14.33 -15.26 8.86
C GLU A 323 -14.17 -15.31 10.39
N ASP A 324 -13.52 -16.35 10.92
CA ASP A 324 -13.22 -16.46 12.35
C ASP A 324 -12.31 -15.33 12.84
N THR A 325 -11.33 -14.92 12.01
CA THR A 325 -10.51 -13.75 12.26
C THR A 325 -11.37 -12.48 12.34
N LEU A 326 -12.23 -12.23 11.35
CA LEU A 326 -13.10 -11.06 11.33
C LEU A 326 -14.08 -11.03 12.50
N LYS A 327 -14.64 -12.18 12.90
CA LYS A 327 -15.48 -12.30 14.12
C LYS A 327 -14.70 -11.87 15.37
N ALA A 328 -13.42 -12.24 15.48
CA ALA A 328 -12.57 -11.82 16.58
C ALA A 328 -12.26 -10.31 16.54
N ILE A 329 -11.99 -9.76 15.35
CA ILE A 329 -11.80 -8.31 15.16
C ILE A 329 -13.05 -7.53 15.54
N CYS A 330 -14.24 -7.97 15.13
CA CYS A 330 -15.51 -7.35 15.55
C CYS A 330 -15.69 -7.30 17.06
N ARG A 331 -15.24 -8.33 17.79
CA ARG A 331 -15.29 -8.32 19.26
C ARG A 331 -14.34 -7.29 19.88
N LEU A 332 -13.22 -6.99 19.22
CA LEU A 332 -12.28 -5.95 19.66
C LEU A 332 -12.79 -4.54 19.33
N ASP A 333 -13.59 -4.40 18.27
CA ASP A 333 -14.19 -3.14 17.81
C ASP A 333 -13.15 -2.02 17.54
N PRO A 334 -12.18 -2.24 16.62
CA PRO A 334 -11.21 -1.20 16.22
C PRO A 334 -11.89 0.00 15.57
N ASP A 335 -11.11 1.05 15.35
CA ASP A 335 -11.58 2.28 14.69
C ASP A 335 -11.25 2.26 13.20
N ASN A 336 -10.20 1.52 12.84
CA ASN A 336 -9.77 1.25 11.48
C ASN A 336 -9.47 -0.25 11.28
N LEU A 337 -9.80 -0.73 10.09
CA LEU A 337 -9.44 -2.05 9.61
C LEU A 337 -8.76 -1.87 8.26
N THR A 338 -7.55 -2.40 8.09
CA THR A 338 -6.92 -2.47 6.77
C THR A 338 -6.80 -3.93 6.36
N VAL A 339 -7.33 -4.27 5.19
CA VAL A 339 -7.22 -5.62 4.64
C VAL A 339 -6.28 -5.60 3.46
N HIS A 340 -5.19 -6.35 3.59
CA HIS A 340 -4.22 -6.56 2.54
C HIS A 340 -4.44 -7.89 1.85
N SER A 341 -4.41 -7.92 0.54
CA SER A 341 -4.29 -9.18 -0.19
C SER A 341 -2.82 -9.58 -0.25
N LEU A 342 -2.51 -10.85 0.04
CA LEU A 342 -1.13 -11.34 0.05
C LEU A 342 -0.45 -11.08 -1.32
N ALA A 343 0.64 -10.32 -1.28
CA ALA A 343 1.51 -10.06 -2.43
C ALA A 343 2.88 -10.71 -2.20
N VAL A 344 3.14 -11.82 -2.88
CA VAL A 344 4.40 -12.55 -2.73
C VAL A 344 5.52 -11.81 -3.50
N LYS A 345 6.30 -11.00 -2.78
CA LYS A 345 7.39 -10.23 -3.38
C LYS A 345 8.67 -11.05 -3.53
N ARG A 346 9.49 -10.67 -4.52
CA ARG A 346 10.79 -11.31 -4.81
C ARG A 346 11.71 -11.44 -3.59
N ALA A 347 11.70 -10.43 -2.72
CA ALA A 347 12.56 -10.34 -1.54
C ALA A 347 12.01 -11.06 -0.29
N SER A 348 10.76 -11.53 -0.30
CA SER A 348 10.17 -12.25 0.84
C SER A 348 10.73 -13.67 0.96
N LYS A 349 10.89 -14.18 2.19
CA LYS A 349 11.31 -15.57 2.43
C LYS A 349 10.27 -16.56 1.90
N LEU A 350 9.00 -16.18 1.94
CA LEU A 350 7.87 -16.97 1.44
C LEU A 350 8.08 -17.41 -0.02
N ARG A 351 8.66 -16.55 -0.87
CA ARG A 351 8.94 -16.90 -2.27
C ARG A 351 10.09 -17.90 -2.43
N GLN A 352 11.01 -17.96 -1.49
CA GLN A 352 12.21 -18.82 -1.54
C GLN A 352 11.92 -20.24 -1.05
N MET A 353 10.82 -20.42 -0.32
CA MET A 353 10.41 -21.68 0.26
C MET A 353 9.66 -22.53 -0.77
N GLU A 354 10.23 -23.69 -1.14
CA GLU A 354 9.64 -24.57 -2.15
C GLU A 354 8.29 -25.16 -1.74
N GLU A 355 8.09 -25.37 -0.43
CA GLU A 355 6.85 -25.87 0.16
C GLU A 355 5.64 -24.94 -0.07
N PHE A 356 5.86 -23.67 -0.42
CA PHE A 356 4.81 -22.70 -0.73
C PHE A 356 4.69 -22.38 -2.22
N ARG A 357 5.41 -23.12 -3.09
CA ARG A 357 5.17 -23.04 -4.53
C ARG A 357 3.81 -23.69 -4.83
N ARG A 358 3.01 -22.99 -5.63
CA ARG A 358 1.67 -23.41 -6.01
C ARG A 358 1.66 -23.89 -7.46
N THR A 359 0.91 -24.95 -7.71
CA THR A 359 0.48 -25.38 -9.04
C THR A 359 -0.54 -24.38 -9.62
N ALA A 360 -0.79 -24.46 -10.92
CA ALA A 360 -1.79 -23.60 -11.57
C ALA A 360 -3.20 -23.75 -10.96
N GLU A 361 -3.57 -24.98 -10.60
CA GLU A 361 -4.85 -25.30 -9.96
C GLU A 361 -4.95 -24.68 -8.55
N GLU A 362 -3.87 -24.75 -7.78
CA GLU A 362 -3.79 -24.11 -6.46
C GLU A 362 -3.80 -22.58 -6.53
N GLU A 363 -3.22 -21.98 -7.58
CA GLU A 363 -3.32 -20.54 -7.82
C GLU A 363 -4.75 -20.11 -8.18
N GLU A 364 -5.47 -20.88 -9.00
CA GLU A 364 -6.88 -20.60 -9.30
C GLU A 364 -7.76 -20.74 -8.05
N LYS A 365 -7.56 -21.81 -7.26
CA LYS A 365 -8.27 -21.99 -5.99
C LYS A 365 -7.99 -20.83 -5.02
N MET A 366 -6.72 -20.44 -4.86
CA MET A 366 -6.36 -19.31 -4.00
C MET A 366 -7.02 -18.02 -4.46
N ALA A 367 -7.08 -17.75 -5.77
CA ALA A 367 -7.74 -16.55 -6.27
C ALA A 367 -9.24 -16.53 -5.91
N LYS A 368 -9.90 -17.69 -5.97
CA LYS A 368 -11.30 -17.84 -5.55
C LYS A 368 -11.47 -17.63 -4.04
N ASP A 369 -10.64 -18.29 -3.22
CA ASP A 369 -10.68 -18.18 -1.77
C ASP A 369 -10.43 -16.72 -1.33
N LEU A 370 -9.47 -16.04 -1.97
CA LEU A 370 -9.15 -14.64 -1.72
C LEU A 370 -10.32 -13.70 -2.08
N SER A 371 -11.06 -13.97 -3.17
CA SER A 371 -12.29 -13.21 -3.47
C SER A 371 -13.28 -13.27 -2.30
N GLY A 372 -13.55 -14.48 -1.81
CA GLY A 372 -14.45 -14.68 -0.67
C GLY A 372 -13.96 -14.00 0.61
N MET A 373 -12.65 -14.03 0.88
CA MET A 373 -12.05 -13.33 2.03
C MET A 373 -12.22 -11.80 1.94
N ILE A 374 -12.10 -11.22 0.74
CA ILE A 374 -12.29 -9.78 0.52
C ILE A 374 -13.77 -9.39 0.66
N GLU A 375 -14.69 -10.20 0.13
CA GLU A 375 -16.14 -9.99 0.30
C GLU A 375 -16.54 -10.03 1.79
N LEU A 376 -16.06 -11.04 2.54
CA LEU A 376 -16.25 -11.12 3.99
C LEU A 376 -15.69 -9.89 4.71
N SER A 377 -14.52 -9.40 4.30
CA SER A 377 -13.90 -8.22 4.89
C SER A 377 -14.79 -6.98 4.74
N TYR A 378 -15.41 -6.80 3.57
CA TYR A 378 -16.35 -5.71 3.33
C TYR A 378 -17.59 -5.83 4.23
N GLU A 379 -18.20 -7.01 4.28
CA GLU A 379 -19.40 -7.27 5.11
C GLU A 379 -19.12 -7.00 6.60
N TYR A 380 -18.00 -7.49 7.12
CA TYR A 380 -17.65 -7.30 8.53
C TYR A 380 -17.22 -5.86 8.83
N ALA A 381 -16.56 -5.16 7.90
CA ALA A 381 -16.30 -3.73 8.04
C ALA A 381 -17.60 -2.92 8.15
N GLU A 382 -18.59 -3.22 7.30
CA GLU A 382 -19.91 -2.59 7.34
C GLU A 382 -20.63 -2.89 8.68
N LYS A 383 -20.58 -4.13 9.16
CA LYS A 383 -21.13 -4.51 10.48
C LYS A 383 -20.50 -3.72 11.64
N MET A 384 -19.24 -3.33 11.52
CA MET A 384 -18.54 -2.47 12.51
C MET A 384 -18.81 -0.97 12.31
N GLY A 385 -19.70 -0.59 11.38
CA GLY A 385 -19.98 0.81 11.04
C GLY A 385 -18.81 1.50 10.34
N MET A 386 -17.92 0.74 9.71
CA MET A 386 -16.78 1.28 8.98
C MET A 386 -17.10 1.42 7.51
N THR A 387 -16.43 2.38 6.87
CA THR A 387 -16.57 2.60 5.45
C THR A 387 -15.20 2.70 4.79
N PRO A 388 -15.05 2.24 3.53
CA PRO A 388 -13.77 2.29 2.84
C PRO A 388 -13.35 3.74 2.57
N TYR A 389 -12.09 4.08 2.85
CA TYR A 389 -11.59 5.46 2.75
C TYR A 389 -10.32 5.62 1.92
N TYR A 390 -9.61 4.53 1.63
CA TYR A 390 -8.54 4.51 0.64
C TYR A 390 -8.39 3.10 0.06
N LEU A 391 -7.88 3.02 -1.16
CA LEU A 391 -7.66 1.75 -1.84
C LEU A 391 -6.42 1.83 -2.73
N TYR A 392 -5.66 0.75 -2.76
CA TYR A 392 -4.58 0.60 -3.71
C TYR A 392 -4.33 -0.85 -4.08
N ARG A 393 -3.81 -1.06 -5.28
CA ARG A 393 -3.47 -2.37 -5.83
C ARG A 393 -1.96 -2.52 -5.90
N GLN A 394 -1.43 -3.68 -5.53
CA GLN A 394 0.00 -3.95 -5.58
C GLN A 394 0.37 -4.76 -6.82
N LYS A 395 1.60 -4.56 -7.31
CA LYS A 395 2.19 -5.46 -8.31
C LYS A 395 2.34 -6.85 -7.70
N ASN A 396 1.94 -7.88 -8.44
CA ASN A 396 1.97 -9.29 -8.02
C ASN A 396 1.09 -9.60 -6.79
N ILE A 397 0.00 -8.86 -6.63
CA ILE A 397 -1.07 -9.24 -5.69
C ILE A 397 -1.73 -10.52 -6.20
N ALA A 398 -1.92 -11.50 -5.33
CA ALA A 398 -2.67 -12.71 -5.68
C ALA A 398 -4.04 -12.31 -6.24
N GLY A 399 -4.49 -12.93 -7.33
CA GLY A 399 -5.81 -12.71 -7.93
C GLY A 399 -6.12 -11.29 -8.44
N ASN A 400 -5.14 -10.38 -8.53
CA ASN A 400 -5.33 -9.01 -9.00
C ASN A 400 -6.26 -8.13 -8.12
N PHE A 401 -6.45 -8.51 -6.85
CA PHE A 401 -7.28 -7.81 -5.87
C PHE A 401 -6.65 -6.52 -5.36
N GLU A 402 -7.35 -5.86 -4.45
CA GLU A 402 -6.98 -4.61 -3.81
C GLU A 402 -6.56 -4.79 -2.35
N ASN A 403 -5.90 -3.75 -1.83
CA ASN A 403 -5.82 -3.49 -0.41
C ASN A 403 -6.75 -2.33 -0.10
N VAL A 404 -7.56 -2.47 0.95
CA VAL A 404 -8.57 -1.48 1.31
C VAL A 404 -8.45 -1.14 2.78
N GLY A 405 -8.46 0.16 3.08
CA GLY A 405 -8.66 0.63 4.45
C GLY A 405 -10.10 1.03 4.67
N TYR A 406 -10.64 0.56 5.79
CA TYR A 406 -11.96 0.88 6.31
C TYR A 406 -11.80 1.65 7.61
N ALA A 407 -12.62 2.67 7.81
CA ALA A 407 -12.60 3.47 9.03
C ALA A 407 -14.01 3.83 9.48
N LYS A 408 -14.18 3.95 10.80
CA LYS A 408 -15.31 4.68 11.38
C LYS A 408 -15.22 6.17 10.99
N VAL A 409 -16.32 6.88 11.16
CA VAL A 409 -16.41 8.33 10.90
C VAL A 409 -15.29 9.07 11.66
N ASP A 410 -14.61 9.99 10.98
CA ASP A 410 -13.50 10.81 11.50
C ASP A 410 -12.26 10.03 11.98
N LYS A 411 -12.14 8.74 11.64
CA LYS A 411 -10.99 7.92 12.05
C LYS A 411 -10.05 7.55 10.90
N ALA A 412 -10.38 7.94 9.67
CA ALA A 412 -9.58 7.67 8.47
C ALA A 412 -8.12 8.14 8.62
N GLY A 413 -7.17 7.28 8.22
CA GLY A 413 -5.74 7.59 8.20
C GLY A 413 -5.37 8.61 7.12
N ILE A 414 -5.07 9.85 7.49
CA ILE A 414 -4.78 10.94 6.55
C ILE A 414 -3.47 10.66 5.79
N TYR A 415 -2.43 10.18 6.49
CA TYR A 415 -1.17 9.84 5.83
C TYR A 415 -1.36 8.75 4.77
N ASN A 416 -2.23 7.75 5.04
CA ASN A 416 -2.52 6.66 4.10
C ASN A 416 -3.17 7.16 2.80
N ILE A 417 -4.02 8.18 2.88
CA ILE A 417 -4.58 8.84 1.69
C ILE A 417 -3.47 9.61 0.97
N LEU A 418 -2.70 10.43 1.68
CA LEU A 418 -1.68 11.30 1.08
C LEU A 418 -0.58 10.55 0.32
N ILE A 419 -0.09 9.44 0.87
CA ILE A 419 0.91 8.59 0.20
C ILE A 419 0.35 7.94 -1.07
N MET A 420 -0.97 7.74 -1.14
CA MET A 420 -1.66 7.21 -2.32
C MET A 420 -2.07 8.31 -3.30
N GLU A 421 -2.61 9.43 -2.88
CA GLU A 421 -3.03 10.46 -3.85
C GLU A 421 -1.83 11.18 -4.49
N GLU A 422 -0.66 11.17 -3.84
CA GLU A 422 0.55 11.84 -4.33
C GLU A 422 0.30 13.31 -4.65
N LYS A 423 -0.53 13.95 -3.82
CA LYS A 423 -0.87 15.38 -3.88
C LYS A 423 0.01 16.25 -3.00
N GLN A 424 0.81 15.64 -2.12
CA GLN A 424 1.66 16.34 -1.18
C GLN A 424 3.05 15.72 -1.12
N THR A 425 4.06 16.56 -0.94
CA THR A 425 5.43 16.13 -0.63
C THR A 425 5.47 15.34 0.67
N ILE A 426 6.15 14.19 0.63
CA ILE A 426 6.44 13.36 1.80
C ILE A 426 7.94 13.36 2.01
N VAL A 427 8.40 13.98 3.09
CA VAL A 427 9.79 13.94 3.51
C VAL A 427 9.99 12.72 4.40
N ALA A 428 11.00 11.91 4.12
CA ALA A 428 11.15 10.62 4.77
C ALA A 428 12.56 10.46 5.36
N CYS A 429 12.62 10.07 6.63
CA CYS A 429 13.84 9.85 7.40
C CYS A 429 14.02 8.37 7.75
N GLY A 430 15.28 7.93 7.88
CA GLY A 430 15.66 6.57 8.26
C GLY A 430 16.13 5.68 7.10
N ALA A 431 16.86 4.62 7.44
CA ALA A 431 17.35 3.63 6.46
C ALA A 431 16.23 3.05 5.59
N GLY A 432 16.44 3.06 4.27
CA GLY A 432 15.49 2.59 3.27
C GLY A 432 14.25 3.48 3.07
N ALA A 433 14.15 4.62 3.75
CA ALA A 433 13.09 5.59 3.54
C ALA A 433 13.24 6.30 2.18
N SER A 434 12.11 6.70 1.59
CA SER A 434 12.08 7.37 0.29
C SER A 434 11.33 8.69 0.41
N THR A 435 12.05 9.80 0.30
CA THR A 435 11.46 11.12 0.19
C THR A 435 10.85 11.27 -1.20
N LYS A 436 9.61 11.76 -1.26
CA LYS A 436 8.84 11.96 -2.48
C LYS A 436 8.45 13.43 -2.58
N ALA A 437 9.10 14.17 -3.47
CA ALA A 437 8.74 15.54 -3.79
C ALA A 437 7.64 15.55 -4.85
N VAL A 438 6.57 16.31 -4.60
CA VAL A 438 5.44 16.47 -5.51
C VAL A 438 5.44 17.89 -6.02
N TRP A 439 5.58 18.05 -7.34
CA TRP A 439 5.55 19.34 -8.02
C TRP A 439 4.27 19.43 -8.86
N PRO A 440 3.29 20.26 -8.47
CA PRO A 440 2.09 20.49 -9.28
C PRO A 440 2.47 21.03 -10.67
N GLU A 441 1.87 20.50 -11.74
CA GLU A 441 2.06 21.06 -13.08
C GLU A 441 1.16 22.30 -13.28
N ALA A 442 1.70 23.34 -13.93
CA ALA A 442 0.96 24.58 -14.22
C ALA A 442 -0.27 24.36 -15.13
N SER A 443 -0.33 23.23 -15.84
CA SER A 443 -1.44 22.83 -16.71
C SER A 443 -2.64 22.25 -15.95
N GLY A 444 -2.51 22.00 -14.63
CA GLY A 444 -3.52 21.33 -13.81
C GLY A 444 -3.64 19.81 -14.02
N ASN A 445 -3.03 19.26 -15.09
CA ASN A 445 -3.14 17.86 -15.45
C ASN A 445 -1.91 17.05 -15.04
N GLY A 446 -1.74 16.89 -13.72
CA GLY A 446 -0.76 15.98 -13.15
C GLY A 446 0.23 16.64 -12.20
N CYS A 447 1.14 15.81 -11.70
CA CYS A 447 2.22 16.23 -10.84
C CYS A 447 3.51 15.52 -11.29
N ARG A 448 4.59 16.29 -11.37
CA ARG A 448 5.93 15.72 -11.52
C ARG A 448 6.37 15.22 -10.15
N ILE A 449 6.74 13.94 -10.07
CA ILE A 449 7.17 13.31 -8.82
C ILE A 449 8.63 12.93 -8.92
N GLU A 450 9.43 13.48 -8.02
CA GLU A 450 10.84 13.17 -7.88
C GLU A 450 11.10 12.49 -6.53
N ARG A 451 12.15 11.68 -6.44
CA ARG A 451 12.43 10.87 -5.26
C ARG A 451 13.90 10.97 -4.87
N ALA A 452 14.14 11.04 -3.56
CA ALA A 452 15.45 10.86 -2.96
C ALA A 452 15.36 9.66 -2.00
N GLU A 453 16.14 8.61 -2.28
CA GLU A 453 16.14 7.38 -1.49
C GLU A 453 17.32 7.32 -0.53
N ASN A 454 17.01 6.98 0.73
CA ASN A 454 18.02 6.54 1.68
C ASN A 454 18.46 5.11 1.35
N VAL A 455 19.74 4.84 1.56
CA VAL A 455 20.26 3.47 1.43
C VAL A 455 19.54 2.54 2.40
N LYS A 456 19.26 1.31 1.93
CA LYS A 456 18.54 0.30 2.73
C LYS A 456 19.42 -0.34 3.79
N ASP A 457 20.71 -0.49 3.51
CA ASP A 457 21.64 -1.10 4.46
C ASP A 457 21.86 -0.18 5.67
N LEU A 458 21.68 -0.73 6.87
CA LEU A 458 21.77 0.02 8.12
C LEU A 458 23.15 0.63 8.35
N LYS A 459 24.23 -0.10 8.06
CA LYS A 459 25.60 0.36 8.33
C LYS A 459 25.99 1.45 7.35
N GLU A 460 25.64 1.27 6.08
CA GLU A 460 25.82 2.29 5.05
C GLU A 460 25.04 3.56 5.40
N TYR A 461 23.79 3.43 5.88
CA TYR A 461 22.98 4.58 6.29
C TYR A 461 23.65 5.37 7.43
N ILE A 462 24.15 4.67 8.45
CA ILE A 462 24.86 5.29 9.59
C ILE A 462 26.14 5.99 9.10
N ALA A 463 26.97 5.30 8.31
CA ALA A 463 28.25 5.81 7.86
C ALA A 463 28.14 6.98 6.87
N ARG A 464 27.06 7.03 6.08
CA ARG A 464 26.85 7.99 4.98
C ARG A 464 25.68 8.93 5.23
N ILE A 465 25.37 9.19 6.50
CA ILE A 465 24.20 10.00 6.88
C ILE A 465 24.23 11.41 6.27
N ASP A 466 25.42 12.02 6.15
CA ASP A 466 25.57 13.33 5.51
C ASP A 466 25.20 13.29 4.03
N GLU A 467 25.63 12.25 3.31
CA GLU A 467 25.24 12.05 1.92
C GLU A 467 23.71 11.85 1.77
N MET A 468 23.07 11.15 2.71
CA MET A 468 21.62 10.95 2.70
C MET A 468 20.86 12.26 2.92
N ILE A 469 21.41 13.14 3.74
CA ILE A 469 20.91 14.50 3.97
C ILE A 469 21.09 15.30 2.68
N ASP A 470 22.30 15.38 2.12
CA ASP A 470 22.62 16.14 0.90
C ASP A 470 21.74 15.79 -0.30
N ARG A 471 21.47 14.49 -0.53
CA ARG A 471 20.57 14.02 -1.60
C ARG A 471 19.14 14.55 -1.48
N LYS A 472 18.62 14.71 -0.26
CA LYS A 472 17.30 15.34 -0.06
C LYS A 472 17.37 16.82 -0.35
N GLY A 473 18.52 17.42 -0.10
CA GLY A 473 18.75 18.82 -0.35
C GLY A 473 18.77 19.24 -1.78
N GLU A 474 19.44 18.46 -2.62
CA GLU A 474 19.37 18.58 -4.08
C GLU A 474 17.91 18.60 -4.56
N LEU A 475 17.02 17.92 -3.84
CA LEU A 475 15.61 17.82 -4.17
C LEU A 475 14.72 18.91 -3.52
N LEU A 476 14.97 19.33 -2.28
CA LEU A 476 13.99 20.08 -1.46
C LEU A 476 14.47 21.39 -0.84
N TRP A 477 15.77 21.69 -0.76
CA TRP A 477 16.27 22.84 0.02
C TRP A 477 16.33 24.17 -0.75
N HIS A 478 15.47 24.36 -1.75
CA HIS A 478 15.49 25.53 -2.64
C HIS A 478 14.32 26.49 -2.43
#